data_AF-A0A2Z6DXJ9-F1
#
_entry.id   AF-A0A2Z6DXJ9-F1
#
_cell.length_a   1.000
_cell.length_b   1.000
_cell.length_c   1.000
_cell.angle_alpha   90.00
_cell.angle_beta   90.00
_cell.angle_gamma   90.00
#
_symmetry.space_group_name_H-M   'P 1'
#
loop_
_entity.id
_entity.type
_entity.pdbx_description
1 polymer ?
#
loop_
_entity_poly.entity_id
_entity_poly.type
_entity_poly.pdbx_seq_one_letter_code
_entity_poly.pdbx_strand_id
1 'polypeptide(L)'
;MVAVAKKVKQDEVVVKKTGQPAGERIVRDTGEVVPLSPAEIQLVMQGWALKKQIDELEAQLKEISAKLIEAHGVGASLVVHGVCRASITEREAVKIQDAERLKKVLGARFSDLVQVVVTYKPEPRLVEMACDGDEPLQPAIRACLTVGKSAAVSWRAEK
;
A
#
# COMPACT_ATOMS: atom_id res chain seq x y z
N MET A 1 25.01 56.10 -18.87
CA MET A 1 25.34 54.85 -19.58
C MET A 1 25.84 53.84 -18.56
N VAL A 2 25.11 52.72 -18.43
CA VAL A 2 25.54 51.34 -18.08
C VAL A 2 26.34 51.17 -16.77
N ALA A 3 25.68 50.77 -15.67
CA ALA A 3 25.67 49.41 -15.08
C ALA A 3 27.08 48.89 -14.70
N VAL A 4 27.37 48.39 -13.50
CA VAL A 4 26.77 47.21 -12.88
C VAL A 4 27.07 47.24 -11.36
N ALA A 5 26.02 47.26 -10.54
CA ALA A 5 26.07 46.75 -9.18
C ALA A 5 25.93 45.22 -9.26
N LYS A 6 26.98 44.47 -8.92
CA LYS A 6 26.90 43.00 -8.83
C LYS A 6 26.66 42.59 -7.38
N LYS A 7 25.46 42.03 -7.18
CA LYS A 7 24.89 41.48 -5.95
C LYS A 7 25.70 40.33 -5.35
N VAL A 8 25.76 40.36 -4.01
CA VAL A 8 25.41 39.27 -3.06
C VAL A 8 26.30 38.03 -3.14
N LYS A 9 27.36 37.99 -2.31
CA LYS A 9 27.38 37.36 -0.98
C LYS A 9 26.96 35.89 -1.01
N GLN A 10 28.01 35.06 -1.07
CA GLN A 10 28.05 33.72 -0.52
C GLN A 10 27.48 33.73 0.90
N ASP A 11 26.41 32.98 1.12
CA ASP A 11 26.13 32.37 2.42
C ASP A 11 26.26 30.85 2.22
N GLU A 12 27.51 30.41 2.13
CA GLU A 12 27.93 29.21 2.84
C GLU A 12 27.77 29.55 4.34
N VAL A 13 27.17 28.71 5.20
CA VAL A 13 27.94 27.82 6.08
C VAL A 13 26.97 27.13 7.07
N VAL A 14 27.04 25.78 7.11
CA VAL A 14 26.93 24.88 8.31
C VAL A 14 25.52 24.61 8.85
N VAL A 15 25.07 23.35 8.92
CA VAL A 15 25.58 22.35 9.87
C VAL A 15 25.77 20.95 9.25
N LYS A 16 27.03 20.54 9.09
CA LYS A 16 27.40 19.12 9.17
C LYS A 16 27.09 18.64 10.59
N LYS A 17 25.92 18.03 10.79
CA LYS A 17 25.75 17.05 11.87
C LYS A 17 26.29 15.74 11.33
N THR A 18 27.56 15.48 11.64
CA THR A 18 28.20 14.18 11.48
C THR A 18 27.33 13.10 12.13
N GLY A 19 26.64 12.29 11.32
CA GLY A 19 25.94 11.09 11.76
C GLY A 19 24.55 10.83 11.17
N GLN A 20 23.92 11.78 10.48
CA GLN A 20 22.63 11.51 9.81
C GLN A 20 22.83 10.97 8.39
N PRO A 21 22.12 9.90 8.00
CA PRO A 21 22.20 9.38 6.64
C PRO A 21 21.68 10.41 5.65
N ALA A 22 22.30 10.47 4.47
CA ALA A 22 21.76 11.26 3.36
C ALA A 22 20.47 10.62 2.85
N GLY A 23 19.55 11.44 2.36
CA GLY A 23 18.32 10.97 1.72
C GLY A 23 17.97 11.86 0.54
N GLU A 24 17.36 11.28 -0.47
CA GLU A 24 17.01 11.96 -1.71
C GLU A 24 15.55 11.67 -2.06
N ARG A 25 14.83 12.70 -2.51
CA ARG A 25 13.52 12.59 -3.11
C ARG A 25 13.69 12.55 -4.62
N ILE A 26 13.32 11.44 -5.23
CA ILE A 26 13.27 11.28 -6.68
C ILE A 26 11.83 11.54 -7.14
N VAL A 27 11.62 12.61 -7.89
CA VAL A 27 10.32 12.91 -8.51
C VAL A 27 10.16 12.01 -9.73
N ARG A 28 9.20 11.08 -9.70
CA ARG A 28 9.04 10.05 -10.75
C ARG A 28 8.73 10.63 -12.13
N ASP A 29 8.05 11.77 -12.18
CA ASP A 29 7.57 12.36 -13.43
C ASP A 29 8.67 13.16 -14.16
N THR A 30 9.60 13.76 -13.42
CA THR A 30 10.68 14.61 -13.97
C THR A 30 12.06 13.97 -13.87
N GLY A 31 12.21 12.90 -13.08
CA GLY A 31 13.50 12.32 -12.72
C GLY A 31 14.36 13.23 -11.84
N GLU A 32 13.80 14.34 -11.35
CA GLU A 32 14.53 15.31 -10.53
C GLU A 32 14.87 14.70 -9.18
N VAL A 33 16.14 14.80 -8.81
CA VAL A 33 16.68 14.35 -7.53
C VAL A 33 16.87 15.57 -6.63
N VAL A 34 16.09 15.64 -5.57
CA VAL A 34 16.15 16.74 -4.59
C VAL A 34 16.61 16.16 -3.25
N PRO A 35 17.66 16.70 -2.60
CA PRO A 35 18.07 16.23 -1.29
C PRO A 35 16.95 16.43 -0.27
N LEU A 36 16.72 15.42 0.58
CA LEU A 36 15.76 15.50 1.66
C LEU A 36 16.29 16.40 2.78
N SER A 37 15.38 17.12 3.42
CA SER A 37 15.68 17.82 4.66
C SER A 37 15.91 16.83 5.81
N PRO A 38 16.66 17.23 6.87
CA PRO A 38 16.87 16.38 8.05
C PRO A 38 15.57 15.88 8.71
N ALA A 39 14.51 16.69 8.68
CA ALA A 39 13.21 16.31 9.24
C ALA A 39 12.53 15.20 8.41
N GLU A 40 12.60 15.28 7.08
CA GLU A 40 12.05 14.25 6.18
C GLU A 40 12.83 12.94 6.29
N ILE A 41 14.16 13.01 6.36
CA ILE A 41 15.03 11.84 6.59
C ILE A 41 14.62 11.13 7.88
N GLN A 42 14.40 11.89 8.96
CA GLN A 42 13.98 11.32 10.24
C GLN A 42 12.62 10.62 10.15
N LEU A 43 11.64 11.19 9.45
CA LEU A 43 10.32 10.58 9.27
C LEU A 43 10.40 9.27 8.47
N VAL A 44 11.18 9.25 7.39
CA VAL A 44 11.39 8.03 6.57
C VAL A 44 12.07 6.94 7.40
N MET A 45 13.11 7.30 8.17
CA MET A 45 13.80 6.35 9.04
C MET A 45 12.90 5.79 10.15
N GLN A 46 12.10 6.64 10.80
CA GLN A 46 11.16 6.21 11.84
C GLN A 46 10.09 5.26 11.27
N GLY A 47 9.50 5.61 10.13
CA GLY A 47 8.52 4.76 9.46
C GLY A 47 9.11 3.40 9.05
N TRP A 48 10.34 3.39 8.55
CA TRP A 48 11.03 2.15 8.20
C TRP A 48 11.35 1.27 9.42
N ALA A 49 11.80 1.87 10.52
CA ALA A 49 12.06 1.14 11.77
C ALA A 49 10.78 0.50 12.32
N LEU A 50 9.66 1.24 12.32
CA LEU A 50 8.36 0.72 12.73
C LEU A 50 7.89 -0.41 11.82
N LYS A 51 8.04 -0.27 10.49
CA LYS A 51 7.68 -1.35 9.56
C LYS A 51 8.43 -2.64 9.87
N LYS A 52 9.73 -2.57 10.12
CA LYS A 52 10.54 -3.73 10.50
C LYS A 52 10.04 -4.38 11.80
N GLN A 53 9.71 -3.56 12.80
CA GLN A 53 9.18 -4.06 14.07
C GLN A 53 7.82 -4.74 13.87
N ILE A 54 6.93 -4.18 13.04
CA ILE A 54 5.65 -4.81 12.70
C ILE A 54 5.87 -6.16 12.03
N ASP A 55 6.74 -6.22 11.02
CA ASP A 55 7.00 -7.48 10.30
C ASP A 55 7.56 -8.57 11.22
N GLU A 56 8.45 -8.19 12.13
CA GLU A 56 8.99 -9.09 13.15
C GLU A 56 7.91 -9.55 14.14
N LEU A 57 7.10 -8.63 14.66
CA LEU A 57 6.02 -8.95 15.60
C LEU A 57 4.93 -9.80 14.94
N GLU A 58 4.59 -9.56 13.68
CA GLU A 58 3.67 -10.39 12.91
C GLU A 58 4.22 -11.82 12.73
N ALA A 59 5.51 -11.95 12.45
CA ALA A 59 6.17 -13.26 12.36
C ALA A 59 6.14 -14.01 13.71
N GLN A 60 6.48 -13.33 14.80
CA GLN A 60 6.42 -13.90 16.15
C GLN A 60 4.99 -14.30 16.55
N LEU A 61 4.00 -13.43 16.28
CA LEU A 61 2.60 -13.71 16.57
C LEU A 61 2.11 -14.92 15.77
N LYS A 62 2.53 -15.05 14.51
CA LYS A 62 2.20 -16.21 13.67
C LYS A 62 2.78 -17.50 14.24
N GLU A 63 4.02 -17.47 14.73
CA GLU A 63 4.63 -18.63 15.37
C GLU A 63 3.90 -19.03 16.66
N ILE A 64 3.59 -18.06 17.53
CA ILE A 64 2.82 -18.31 18.76
C ILE A 64 1.44 -18.88 18.42
N SER A 65 0.75 -18.30 17.44
CA SER A 65 -0.56 -18.78 17.00
C SER A 65 -0.50 -20.22 16.51
N ALA A 66 0.54 -20.59 15.75
CA ALA A 66 0.75 -21.97 15.29
C ALA A 66 0.93 -22.94 16.47
N LYS A 67 1.73 -22.57 17.47
CA LYS A 67 1.92 -23.37 18.70
C LYS A 67 0.61 -23.54 19.48
N LEU A 68 -0.20 -22.49 19.59
CA LEU A 68 -1.50 -22.56 20.26
C LEU A 68 -2.49 -23.46 19.52
N ILE A 69 -2.51 -23.39 18.17
CA ILE A 69 -3.31 -24.27 17.33
C ILE A 69 -2.89 -25.73 17.51
N GLU A 70 -1.58 -26.01 17.49
CA GLU A 70 -1.04 -27.35 17.67
C GLU A 70 -1.37 -27.92 19.06
N ALA A 71 -1.28 -27.10 20.11
CA ALA A 71 -1.50 -27.54 21.49
C ALA A 71 -2.99 -27.77 21.85
N HIS A 72 -3.91 -26.98 21.29
CA HIS A 72 -5.31 -26.97 21.72
C HIS A 72 -6.31 -27.42 20.66
N GLY A 73 -5.89 -27.50 19.40
CA GLY A 73 -6.77 -27.80 18.28
C GLY A 73 -7.76 -26.67 17.96
N VAL A 74 -8.54 -26.89 16.90
CA VAL A 74 -9.59 -25.96 16.46
C VAL A 74 -10.85 -26.08 17.35
N GLY A 75 -11.60 -24.99 17.47
CA GLY A 75 -12.82 -24.89 18.28
C GLY A 75 -12.60 -24.44 19.73
N ALA A 76 -11.35 -24.26 20.16
CA ALA A 76 -11.02 -23.83 21.53
C ALA A 76 -11.05 -22.29 21.69
N SER A 77 -11.40 -21.83 22.89
CA SER A 77 -11.20 -20.43 23.32
C SER A 77 -10.34 -20.41 24.57
N LEU A 78 -9.18 -19.76 24.46
CA LEU A 78 -8.22 -19.58 25.53
C LEU A 78 -8.46 -18.21 26.16
N VAL A 79 -8.76 -18.16 27.46
CA VAL A 79 -9.06 -16.92 28.17
C VAL A 79 -8.05 -16.74 29.29
N VAL A 80 -7.36 -15.60 29.27
CA VAL A 80 -6.56 -15.12 30.39
C VAL A 80 -7.33 -13.97 31.02
N HIS A 81 -8.00 -14.24 32.14
CA HIS A 81 -8.88 -13.28 32.80
C HIS A 81 -8.15 -11.97 33.12
N GLY A 82 -8.75 -10.84 32.73
CA GLY A 82 -8.17 -9.51 32.90
C GLY A 82 -7.14 -9.09 31.84
N VAL A 83 -6.78 -9.98 30.90
CA VAL A 83 -5.75 -9.72 29.89
C VAL A 83 -6.28 -9.87 28.47
N CYS A 84 -6.65 -11.08 28.04
CA CYS A 84 -7.07 -11.32 26.66
C CYS A 84 -7.88 -12.63 26.48
N ARG A 85 -8.46 -12.78 25.29
CA ARG A 85 -9.07 -14.02 24.80
C ARG A 85 -8.52 -14.33 23.40
N ALA A 86 -8.11 -15.56 23.16
CA ALA A 86 -7.74 -16.07 21.85
C ALA A 86 -8.71 -17.20 21.46
N SER A 87 -9.43 -17.03 20.35
CA SER A 87 -10.34 -18.06 19.82
C SER A 87 -9.71 -18.72 18.60
N ILE A 88 -9.60 -20.05 18.64
CA ILE A 88 -9.06 -20.86 17.56
C ILE A 88 -10.25 -21.40 16.78
N THR A 89 -10.51 -20.83 15.62
CA THR A 89 -11.64 -21.23 14.76
C THR A 89 -11.13 -21.84 13.47
N GLU A 90 -11.69 -22.98 13.09
CA GLU A 90 -11.55 -23.48 11.73
C GLU A 90 -12.45 -22.68 10.78
N ARG A 91 -11.92 -22.35 9.60
CA ARG A 91 -12.71 -21.75 8.52
C ARG A 91 -12.41 -22.54 7.25
N GLU A 92 -13.46 -23.14 6.69
CA GLU A 92 -13.38 -23.69 5.35
C GLU A 92 -13.39 -22.54 4.34
N ALA A 93 -12.41 -22.54 3.44
CA ALA A 93 -12.35 -21.60 2.33
C ALA A 93 -12.32 -22.38 1.03
N VAL A 94 -13.37 -22.23 0.22
CA VAL A 94 -13.46 -22.86 -1.09
C VAL A 94 -13.11 -21.83 -2.17
N LYS A 95 -12.15 -22.17 -3.03
CA LYS A 95 -11.82 -21.40 -4.23
C LYS A 95 -12.24 -22.19 -5.46
N ILE A 96 -12.96 -21.55 -6.37
CA ILE A 96 -13.34 -22.15 -7.65
C ILE A 96 -12.09 -22.17 -8.55
N GLN A 97 -11.57 -23.36 -8.84
CA GLN A 97 -10.43 -23.52 -9.76
C GLN A 97 -10.86 -23.64 -11.23
N ASP A 98 -12.01 -24.28 -11.48
CA ASP A 98 -12.56 -24.48 -12.82
C ASP A 98 -14.07 -24.21 -12.78
N ALA A 99 -14.46 -23.00 -13.19
CA ALA A 99 -15.85 -22.56 -13.16
C ALA A 99 -16.72 -23.30 -14.18
N GLU A 100 -16.17 -23.64 -15.35
CA GLU A 100 -16.93 -24.31 -16.42
C GLU A 100 -17.24 -25.76 -16.03
N ARG A 101 -16.26 -26.48 -15.51
CA ARG A 101 -16.47 -27.84 -15.00
C ARG A 101 -17.40 -27.83 -13.79
N LEU A 102 -17.23 -26.88 -12.87
CA LEU A 102 -18.12 -26.74 -11.72
C LEU A 102 -19.57 -26.46 -12.15
N LYS A 103 -19.78 -25.63 -13.19
CA LYS A 103 -21.10 -25.38 -13.77
C LYS A 103 -21.73 -26.64 -14.37
N LYS A 104 -20.94 -27.50 -15.03
CA LYS A 104 -21.41 -28.79 -15.54
C LYS A 104 -21.83 -29.74 -14.40
N VAL A 105 -21.13 -29.71 -13.28
CA VAL A 105 -21.44 -30.55 -12.10
C VAL A 105 -22.68 -30.05 -11.35
N LEU A 106 -22.77 -28.74 -11.10
CA LEU A 106 -23.86 -28.14 -10.31
C LEU A 106 -25.14 -27.90 -11.12
N GLY A 107 -25.05 -27.84 -12.45
CA GLY A 107 -26.19 -27.58 -13.33
C GLY A 107 -26.92 -26.29 -12.95
N ALA A 108 -28.24 -26.38 -12.77
CA ALA A 108 -29.08 -25.24 -12.43
C ALA A 108 -28.77 -24.62 -11.04
N ARG A 109 -28.13 -25.37 -10.12
CA ARG A 109 -27.76 -24.85 -8.79
C ARG A 109 -26.57 -23.90 -8.84
N PHE A 110 -25.82 -23.85 -9.94
CA PHE A 110 -24.62 -23.01 -10.05
C PHE A 110 -24.92 -21.53 -9.79
N SER A 111 -26.01 -20.98 -10.34
CA SER A 111 -26.37 -19.57 -10.18
C SER A 111 -26.89 -19.20 -8.78
N ASP A 112 -27.35 -20.18 -7.99
CA ASP A 112 -27.76 -19.98 -6.60
C ASP A 112 -26.57 -20.03 -5.63
N LEU A 113 -25.55 -20.82 -5.96
CA LEU A 113 -24.39 -21.07 -5.09
C LEU A 113 -23.14 -20.26 -5.45
N VAL A 114 -23.09 -19.69 -6.64
CA VAL A 114 -21.92 -18.94 -7.15
C VAL A 114 -22.35 -17.56 -7.61
N GLN A 115 -21.81 -16.54 -6.94
CA GLN A 115 -21.93 -15.16 -7.38
C GLN A 115 -20.88 -14.86 -8.44
N VAL A 116 -21.33 -14.46 -9.63
CA VAL A 116 -20.43 -13.98 -10.69
C VAL A 116 -20.21 -12.48 -10.50
N VAL A 117 -18.98 -12.10 -10.20
CA VAL A 117 -18.57 -10.69 -10.10
C VAL A 117 -17.73 -10.34 -11.33
N VAL A 118 -18.20 -9.37 -12.12
CA VAL A 118 -17.43 -8.80 -13.23
C VAL A 118 -16.79 -7.51 -12.75
N THR A 119 -15.46 -7.45 -12.79
CA THR A 119 -14.70 -6.26 -12.43
C THR A 119 -14.04 -5.68 -13.67
N TYR A 120 -14.46 -4.47 -14.07
CA TYR A 120 -13.80 -3.72 -15.13
C TYR A 120 -12.63 -2.96 -14.56
N LYS A 121 -11.42 -3.20 -15.08
CA LYS A 121 -10.22 -2.44 -14.74
C LYS A 121 -10.00 -1.41 -15.84
N PRO A 122 -10.07 -0.10 -15.54
CA PRO A 122 -9.82 0.92 -16.55
C PRO A 122 -8.35 0.88 -16.96
N GLU A 123 -8.10 0.86 -18.27
CA GLU A 123 -6.75 1.06 -18.82
C GLU A 123 -6.28 2.51 -18.58
N PRO A 124 -4.97 2.76 -18.50
CA PRO A 124 -4.43 4.11 -18.25
C PRO A 124 -4.99 5.18 -19.21
N ARG A 125 -5.18 4.85 -20.48
CA ARG A 125 -5.75 5.75 -21.49
C ARG A 125 -7.17 6.22 -21.16
N LEU A 126 -8.00 5.35 -20.58
CA LEU A 126 -9.35 5.73 -20.17
C LEU A 126 -9.32 6.69 -18.98
N VAL A 127 -8.35 6.52 -18.08
CA VAL A 127 -8.14 7.44 -16.96
C VAL A 127 -7.68 8.81 -17.46
N GLU A 128 -6.76 8.85 -18.44
CA GLU A 128 -6.31 10.08 -19.10
C GLU A 128 -7.50 10.82 -19.74
N MET A 129 -8.29 10.15 -20.59
CA MET A 129 -9.47 10.74 -21.24
C MET A 129 -10.52 11.23 -20.23
N ALA A 130 -10.68 10.54 -19.09
CA ALA A 130 -11.60 10.96 -18.05
C ALA A 130 -11.10 12.19 -17.27
N CYS A 131 -9.80 12.47 -17.29
CA CYS A 131 -9.17 13.55 -16.51
C CYS A 131 -8.74 14.75 -17.37
N ASP A 132 -8.65 14.59 -18.69
CA ASP A 132 -8.27 15.64 -19.63
C ASP A 132 -9.45 16.59 -19.91
N GLY A 133 -9.29 17.87 -19.56
CA GLY A 133 -10.33 18.89 -19.77
C GLY A 133 -10.53 19.29 -21.23
N ASP A 134 -9.56 18.98 -22.10
CA ASP A 134 -9.60 19.32 -23.52
C ASP A 134 -10.15 18.17 -24.38
N GLU A 135 -10.38 16.98 -23.78
CA GLU A 135 -10.97 15.83 -24.45
C GLU A 135 -12.48 16.03 -24.65
N PRO A 136 -12.99 16.10 -25.90
CA PRO A 136 -14.40 16.36 -26.19
C PRO A 136 -15.38 15.37 -25.54
N LEU A 137 -14.96 14.11 -25.35
CA LEU A 137 -15.77 13.08 -24.70
C LEU A 137 -15.68 13.10 -23.17
N GLN A 138 -14.80 13.91 -22.58
CA GLN A 138 -14.53 13.86 -21.15
C GLN A 138 -15.79 14.04 -20.29
N PRO A 139 -16.72 14.97 -20.55
CA PRO A 139 -17.89 15.13 -19.69
C PRO A 139 -18.76 13.87 -19.63
N ALA A 140 -18.90 13.18 -20.77
CA ALA A 140 -19.67 11.94 -20.86
C ALA A 140 -18.94 10.76 -20.20
N ILE A 141 -17.62 10.65 -20.38
CA ILE A 141 -16.80 9.60 -19.76
C ILE A 141 -16.75 9.79 -18.23
N ARG A 142 -16.51 11.02 -17.76
CA ARG A 142 -16.45 11.38 -16.35
C ARG A 142 -17.76 11.09 -15.62
N ALA A 143 -18.91 11.29 -16.26
CA ALA A 143 -20.23 11.02 -15.68
C ALA A 143 -20.43 9.53 -15.34
N CYS A 144 -19.75 8.63 -16.04
CA CYS A 144 -19.82 7.18 -15.83
C CYS A 144 -18.79 6.66 -14.81
N LEU A 145 -17.88 7.51 -14.30
CA LEU A 145 -16.73 7.10 -13.52
C LEU A 145 -16.62 7.87 -12.20
N THR A 146 -16.29 7.15 -11.12
CA THR A 146 -15.80 7.78 -9.89
C THR A 146 -14.28 7.95 -10.00
N VAL A 147 -13.82 9.16 -10.33
CA VAL A 147 -12.39 9.50 -10.29
C VAL A 147 -12.08 10.12 -8.93
N GLY A 148 -11.20 9.45 -8.18
CA GLY A 148 -10.64 9.92 -6.93
C GLY A 148 -9.12 9.81 -6.94
N LYS A 149 -8.44 10.59 -6.09
CA LYS A 149 -6.99 10.48 -5.88
C LYS A 149 -6.73 9.73 -4.58
N SER A 150 -5.82 8.78 -4.60
CA SER A 150 -5.31 8.11 -3.41
C SER A 150 -3.78 8.09 -3.46
N ALA A 151 -3.14 8.21 -2.30
CA ALA A 151 -1.71 8.10 -2.14
C ALA A 151 -1.41 6.99 -1.12
N ALA A 152 -0.38 6.20 -1.39
CA ALA A 152 0.05 5.12 -0.51
C ALA A 152 1.56 5.18 -0.31
N VAL A 153 2.01 4.98 0.93
CA VAL A 153 3.42 4.80 1.26
C VAL A 153 3.70 3.30 1.32
N SER A 154 4.64 2.83 0.53
CA SER A 154 5.10 1.44 0.53
C SER A 154 6.54 1.36 0.96
N TRP A 155 6.84 0.45 1.88
CA TRP A 155 8.15 0.33 2.52
C TRP A 155 8.88 -0.89 1.97
N ARG A 156 10.12 -0.71 1.53
CA ARG A 156 11.01 -1.78 1.08
C ARG A 156 12.44 -1.44 1.49
N ALA A 157 13.27 -2.47 1.62
CA ALA A 157 14.69 -2.25 1.81
C ALA A 157 15.28 -1.62 0.54
N GLU A 158 16.09 -0.58 0.71
CA GLU A 158 16.90 -0.02 -0.37
C GLU A 158 18.01 -1.01 -0.74
N LYS A 159 18.36 -1.08 -2.04
CA LYS A 159 19.38 -2.01 -2.57
C LYS A 159 20.77 -1.43 -2.50
#